data_AF-A0A9P8RID0-F1
#
_entry.id   AF-A0A9P8RID0-F1
#
_cell.length_a   1.000
_cell.length_b   1.000
_cell.length_c   1.000
_cell.angle_alpha   90.00
_cell.angle_beta   90.00
_cell.angle_gamma   90.00
#
_symmetry.space_group_name_H-M   'P 1'
#
loop_
_entity.id
_entity.type
_entity.pdbx_description
1 polymer ?
#
loop_
_entity_poly.entity_id
_entity_poly.type
_entity_poly.pdbx_seq_one_letter_code
_entity_poly.pdbx_strand_id
1 'polypeptide(L)'
;MLTIYFLLTSFISLSIQSFVHPGLLVTDADLNRASANLDHAPWNNSYAQLTSCKVASASYTPNPVSAVYRGSDGVHAANTDILWNDAAAAFALALRWKLSGNDSYADAAANVLKAWGETLTTLGGTDDAYLTAGFQGHEFANAGELLRDYEPFVQDGFDAFKSMMTTVFLPMNLDFLNHVLGSEHNVKHFFANWELGNLASTMAIAVLTDNSTLWDFAVDYFKNGEGNGCINNAVTNIVIDPDTGASLGQGQESGRDQGHSALDWQMLGVIGQQAWNQGEDLFGYNDSRILQGAEYFARYNLGHDVDFEAYTNGIVSFDIISNVSRGANRPTWELLYSHYVQIKQLDAPWTTAYLNYSLNQYGGFEPGAGVSGSTSGAFDGLGWGSLLYHRDDNDTSSATSSASAPTATSSSKNSALPSSFFPSVIYSTFSASSTVAAISTSSVVSGGPSTAQGESYPIATPTQSSIMTSIAAKPTGSSTRVSYSSQPTDQVHAHGCHARRYYHG
;
A
#
# COMPACT_ATOMS: atom_id res chain seq x y z
N MET A 1 -35.12 -57.36 28.65
CA MET A 1 -33.90 -56.55 28.56
C MET A 1 -34.22 -55.35 27.70
N LEU A 2 -34.16 -54.14 28.26
CA LEU A 2 -34.44 -52.90 27.53
C LEU A 2 -33.10 -52.16 27.38
N THR A 3 -32.60 -52.07 26.14
CA THR A 3 -31.33 -51.42 25.83
C THR A 3 -31.59 -49.94 25.57
N ILE A 4 -31.04 -49.07 26.41
CA ILE A 4 -31.07 -47.61 26.26
C ILE A 4 -29.84 -47.21 25.43
N TYR A 5 -30.06 -46.58 24.27
CA TYR A 5 -29.00 -45.92 23.52
C TYR A 5 -28.82 -44.50 24.04
N PHE A 6 -27.64 -44.20 24.58
CA PHE A 6 -27.21 -42.83 24.87
C PHE A 6 -26.74 -42.18 23.57
N LEU A 7 -27.48 -41.17 23.08
CA LEU A 7 -27.02 -40.30 22.01
C LEU A 7 -26.02 -39.30 22.63
N LEU A 8 -24.75 -39.41 22.27
CA LEU A 8 -23.74 -38.41 22.60
C LEU A 8 -23.88 -37.25 21.61
N THR A 9 -24.56 -36.18 22.00
CA THR A 9 -24.57 -34.94 21.21
C THR A 9 -23.25 -34.22 21.41
N SER A 10 -22.33 -34.35 20.44
CA SER A 10 -21.16 -33.48 20.34
C SER A 10 -21.64 -32.05 20.09
N PHE A 11 -21.54 -31.21 21.10
CA PHE A 11 -21.60 -29.77 20.91
C PHE A 11 -20.34 -29.36 20.15
N ILE A 12 -20.48 -29.09 18.85
CA ILE A 12 -19.47 -28.36 18.10
C ILE A 12 -19.53 -26.93 18.64
N SER A 13 -18.57 -26.55 19.48
CA SER A 13 -18.35 -25.13 19.77
C SER A 13 -17.95 -24.47 18.46
N LEU A 14 -18.87 -23.75 17.82
CA LEU A 14 -18.46 -22.71 16.86
C LEU A 14 -17.73 -21.66 17.69
N SER A 15 -16.39 -21.69 17.66
CA SER A 15 -15.60 -20.56 18.09
C SER A 15 -15.84 -19.44 17.08
N ILE A 16 -16.72 -18.50 17.42
CA ILE A 16 -16.73 -17.19 16.79
C ILE A 16 -15.39 -16.57 17.19
N GLN A 17 -14.43 -16.54 16.27
CA GLN A 17 -13.18 -15.83 16.50
C GLN A 17 -13.50 -14.34 16.43
N SER A 18 -13.41 -13.67 17.58
CA SER A 18 -13.48 -12.21 17.64
C SER A 18 -12.26 -11.63 16.91
N PHE A 19 -12.42 -10.47 16.27
CA PHE A 19 -11.28 -9.73 15.77
C PHE A 19 -10.33 -9.35 16.93
N VAL A 20 -9.04 -9.30 16.60
CA VAL A 20 -7.97 -8.80 17.46
C VAL A 20 -7.87 -7.29 17.29
N HIS A 21 -7.76 -6.57 18.42
CA HIS A 21 -7.62 -5.11 18.44
C HIS A 21 -6.51 -4.67 19.43
N PRO A 22 -5.59 -3.77 19.02
CA PRO A 22 -5.34 -3.38 17.65
C PRO A 22 -4.80 -4.57 16.84
N GLY A 23 -5.37 -4.83 15.66
CA GLY A 23 -5.01 -6.00 14.85
C GLY A 23 -5.03 -5.77 13.34
N LEU A 24 -4.90 -4.52 12.90
CA LEU A 24 -4.66 -4.19 11.49
C LEU A 24 -3.16 -4.19 11.18
N LEU A 25 -2.56 -3.06 10.82
CA LEU A 25 -1.12 -3.00 10.55
C LEU A 25 -0.25 -3.02 11.80
N VAL A 26 -0.81 -2.63 12.94
CA VAL A 26 -0.07 -2.48 14.21
C VAL A 26 -0.74 -3.32 15.29
N THR A 27 0.06 -4.11 16.00
CA THR A 27 -0.36 -4.85 17.21
C THR A 27 0.27 -4.28 18.47
N ASP A 28 -0.26 -4.65 19.63
CA ASP A 28 0.40 -4.37 20.92
C ASP A 28 1.82 -4.94 20.98
N ALA A 29 2.09 -6.09 20.33
CA ALA A 29 3.42 -6.68 20.29
C ALA A 29 4.40 -5.81 19.47
N ASP A 30 3.92 -5.15 18.41
CA ASP A 30 4.72 -4.21 17.63
C ASP A 30 5.01 -2.93 18.41
N LEU A 31 4.00 -2.38 19.09
CA LEU A 31 4.16 -1.20 19.93
C LEU A 31 5.12 -1.44 21.11
N ASN A 32 5.00 -2.60 21.77
CA ASN A 32 5.89 -2.98 22.85
C ASN A 32 7.34 -3.16 22.36
N ARG A 33 7.53 -3.82 21.20
CA ARG A 33 8.85 -3.96 20.58
C ARG A 33 9.45 -2.61 20.22
N ALA A 34 8.70 -1.75 19.55
CA ALA A 34 9.15 -0.42 19.17
C ALA A 34 9.56 0.38 20.42
N SER A 35 8.69 0.41 21.44
CA SER A 35 8.92 1.14 22.70
C SER A 35 10.17 0.66 23.43
N ALA A 36 10.45 -0.64 23.42
CA ALA A 36 11.61 -1.22 24.08
C ALA A 36 12.95 -0.87 23.42
N ASN A 37 12.94 -0.48 22.14
CA ASN A 37 14.15 -0.27 21.34
C ASN A 37 14.36 1.20 20.90
N LEU A 38 13.61 2.16 21.44
CA LEU A 38 13.71 3.58 21.07
C LEU A 38 15.06 4.25 21.44
N ASP A 39 16.00 3.55 22.05
CA ASP A 39 17.32 4.07 22.41
C ASP A 39 18.40 3.83 21.33
N HIS A 40 18.14 2.99 20.33
CA HIS A 40 19.09 2.68 19.25
C HIS A 40 18.45 2.64 17.86
N ALA A 41 19.30 2.64 16.84
CA ALA A 41 18.88 2.63 15.44
C ALA A 41 18.43 1.22 15.03
N PRO A 42 17.45 1.10 14.11
CA PRO A 42 16.79 2.19 13.38
C PRO A 42 15.57 2.81 14.08
N TRP A 43 15.06 2.20 15.16
CA TRP A 43 13.86 2.67 15.87
C TRP A 43 13.97 4.13 16.33
N ASN A 44 15.09 4.51 16.94
CA ASN A 44 15.28 5.89 17.42
C ASN A 44 15.27 6.93 16.29
N ASN A 45 15.75 6.57 15.10
CA ASN A 45 15.77 7.45 13.93
C ASN A 45 14.35 7.65 13.38
N SER A 46 13.60 6.56 13.22
CA SER A 46 12.22 6.63 12.77
C SER A 46 11.32 7.34 13.78
N TYR A 47 11.53 7.12 15.09
CA TYR A 47 10.83 7.85 16.14
C TYR A 47 11.22 9.33 16.21
N ALA A 48 12.48 9.69 15.95
CA ALA A 48 12.90 11.08 15.80
C ALA A 48 12.21 11.76 14.60
N GLN A 49 12.02 11.04 13.50
CA GLN A 49 11.22 11.52 12.36
C GLN A 49 9.75 11.74 12.76
N LEU A 50 9.13 10.75 13.42
CA LEU A 50 7.76 10.85 13.93
C LEU A 50 7.57 12.05 14.86
N THR A 51 8.53 12.29 15.76
CA THR A 51 8.39 13.35 16.76
C THR A 51 8.67 14.75 16.23
N SER A 52 9.37 14.87 15.10
CA SER A 52 9.73 16.14 14.46
C SER A 52 8.86 16.52 13.27
N CYS A 53 8.07 15.59 12.71
CA CYS A 53 7.24 15.87 11.54
C CYS A 53 5.99 16.71 11.89
N LYS A 54 5.54 17.54 10.93
CA LYS A 54 4.36 18.39 11.12
C LYS A 54 3.06 17.60 11.24
N VAL A 55 2.96 16.48 10.51
CA VAL A 55 1.77 15.62 10.47
C VAL A 55 1.51 14.92 11.80
N ALA A 56 2.51 14.77 12.67
CA ALA A 56 2.36 14.21 14.01
C ALA A 56 2.48 15.27 15.13
N SER A 57 2.16 16.53 14.85
CA SER A 57 2.12 17.60 15.87
C SER A 57 0.81 17.57 16.67
N ALA A 58 0.87 17.69 18.00
CA ALA A 58 -0.33 17.82 18.83
C ALA A 58 -1.19 19.07 18.49
N SER A 59 -0.60 20.04 17.77
CA SER A 59 -1.30 21.22 17.26
C SER A 59 -1.83 21.07 15.84
N TYR A 60 -1.87 19.84 15.29
CA TYR A 60 -2.38 19.58 13.95
C TYR A 60 -3.87 19.92 13.86
N THR A 61 -4.26 20.60 12.78
CA THR A 61 -5.66 20.98 12.54
C THR A 61 -6.13 20.31 11.24
N PRO A 62 -7.17 19.46 11.29
CA PRO A 62 -7.73 18.84 10.09
C PRO A 62 -8.43 19.86 9.20
N ASN A 63 -8.60 19.52 7.93
CA ASN A 63 -9.29 20.37 6.95
C ASN A 63 -10.39 19.56 6.23
N PRO A 64 -11.41 19.06 6.96
CA PRO A 64 -12.41 18.20 6.35
C PRO A 64 -13.28 18.96 5.33
N VAL A 65 -13.64 18.28 4.24
CA VAL A 65 -14.55 18.79 3.21
C VAL A 65 -15.66 17.78 2.94
N SER A 66 -16.83 18.24 2.54
CA SER A 66 -17.99 17.36 2.33
C SER A 66 -17.86 16.47 1.10
N ALA A 67 -17.04 16.87 0.13
CA ALA A 67 -16.79 16.12 -1.09
C ALA A 67 -15.30 16.18 -1.47
N VAL A 68 -14.74 15.01 -1.80
CA VAL A 68 -13.38 14.84 -2.31
C VAL A 68 -13.44 14.32 -3.73
N TYR A 69 -12.74 14.97 -4.65
CA TYR A 69 -12.71 14.66 -6.07
C TYR A 69 -11.31 14.23 -6.52
N ARG A 70 -11.22 13.08 -7.20
CA ARG A 70 -9.99 12.59 -7.86
C ARG A 70 -10.17 12.49 -9.37
N GLY A 71 -9.11 12.80 -10.11
CA GLY A 71 -9.15 12.88 -11.56
C GLY A 71 -9.81 14.15 -12.07
N SER A 72 -10.02 14.23 -13.38
CA SER A 72 -10.59 15.39 -14.06
C SER A 72 -11.91 15.02 -14.73
N ASP A 73 -13.02 15.24 -14.03
CA ASP A 73 -14.39 15.02 -14.55
C ASP A 73 -14.91 16.20 -15.40
N GLY A 74 -14.12 17.28 -15.51
CA GLY A 74 -14.48 18.50 -16.25
C GLY A 74 -15.43 19.45 -15.51
N VAL A 75 -15.79 19.15 -14.25
CA VAL A 75 -16.74 19.90 -13.43
C VAL A 75 -16.12 20.33 -12.10
N HIS A 76 -15.48 19.41 -11.39
CA HIS A 76 -14.93 19.62 -10.06
C HIS A 76 -13.40 19.64 -10.10
N ALA A 77 -12.79 20.57 -9.36
CA ALA A 77 -11.35 20.56 -9.19
C ALA A 77 -10.94 19.41 -8.26
N ALA A 78 -9.88 18.69 -8.62
CA ALA A 78 -9.31 17.67 -7.75
C ALA A 78 -8.79 18.30 -6.44
N ASN A 79 -9.11 17.68 -5.31
CA ASN A 79 -8.77 18.15 -3.97
C ASN A 79 -8.43 16.98 -3.01
N THR A 80 -8.02 15.84 -3.56
CA THR A 80 -7.68 14.63 -2.79
C THR A 80 -6.52 14.81 -1.84
N ASP A 81 -5.68 15.81 -2.08
CA ASP A 81 -4.57 16.12 -1.21
C ASP A 81 -4.99 16.52 0.20
N ILE A 82 -6.18 17.09 0.33
CA ILE A 82 -6.77 17.43 1.63
C ILE A 82 -7.00 16.15 2.46
N LEU A 83 -7.55 15.11 1.83
CA LEU A 83 -7.89 13.84 2.50
C LEU A 83 -6.63 13.05 2.87
N TRP A 84 -5.70 12.88 1.93
CA TRP A 84 -4.53 12.02 2.17
C TRP A 84 -3.60 12.59 3.24
N ASN A 85 -3.58 13.92 3.43
CA ASN A 85 -2.69 14.55 4.41
C ASN A 85 -3.25 14.33 5.80
N ASP A 86 -4.58 14.45 5.95
CA ASP A 86 -5.28 14.20 7.20
C ASP A 86 -5.29 12.71 7.55
N ALA A 87 -5.42 11.80 6.59
CA ALA A 87 -5.30 10.36 6.84
C ALA A 87 -3.90 9.98 7.37
N ALA A 88 -2.84 10.46 6.71
CA ALA A 88 -1.46 10.26 7.18
C ALA A 88 -1.21 10.88 8.56
N ALA A 89 -1.74 12.08 8.81
CA ALA A 89 -1.63 12.76 10.10
C ALA A 89 -2.35 11.98 11.21
N ALA A 90 -3.58 11.49 10.97
CA ALA A 90 -4.33 10.72 11.94
C ALA A 90 -3.56 9.47 12.39
N PHE A 91 -3.00 8.71 11.44
CA PHE A 91 -2.20 7.52 11.77
C PHE A 91 -0.92 7.87 12.53
N ALA A 92 -0.17 8.88 12.07
CA ALA A 92 1.08 9.29 12.71
C ALA A 92 0.85 9.83 14.13
N LEU A 93 -0.21 10.60 14.36
CA LEU A 93 -0.60 11.09 15.68
C LEU A 93 -1.01 9.94 16.62
N ALA A 94 -1.82 8.99 16.13
CA ALA A 94 -2.23 7.82 16.91
C ALA A 94 -1.02 6.93 17.27
N LEU A 95 -0.10 6.71 16.33
CA LEU A 95 1.14 5.98 16.60
C LEU A 95 2.02 6.71 17.63
N ARG A 96 2.14 8.04 17.51
CA ARG A 96 2.89 8.85 18.47
C ARG A 96 2.27 8.80 19.86
N TRP A 97 0.94 8.79 19.97
CA TRP A 97 0.24 8.58 21.24
C TRP A 97 0.60 7.21 21.83
N LYS A 98 0.45 6.12 21.08
CA LYS A 98 0.74 4.77 21.56
C LYS A 98 2.16 4.60 22.09
N LEU A 99 3.15 5.23 21.45
CA LEU A 99 4.55 5.14 21.87
C LEU A 99 4.93 6.08 23.01
N SER A 100 4.28 7.24 23.12
CA SER A 100 4.65 8.26 24.12
C SER A 100 3.76 8.27 25.37
N GLY A 101 2.54 7.73 25.28
CA GLY A 101 1.51 7.85 26.32
C GLY A 101 0.98 9.27 26.53
N ASN A 102 1.26 10.21 25.61
CA ASN A 102 0.80 11.59 25.73
C ASN A 102 -0.53 11.80 25.00
N ASP A 103 -1.61 11.93 25.78
CA ASP A 103 -2.98 12.05 25.28
C ASP A 103 -3.23 13.23 24.33
N SER A 104 -2.39 14.28 24.34
CA SER A 104 -2.54 15.40 23.39
C SER A 104 -2.38 14.97 21.93
N TYR A 105 -1.66 13.86 21.66
CA TYR A 105 -1.58 13.29 20.32
C TYR A 105 -2.81 12.45 19.98
N ALA A 106 -3.43 11.77 20.96
CA ALA A 106 -4.69 11.08 20.77
C ALA A 106 -5.84 12.07 20.54
N ASP A 107 -5.89 13.16 21.31
CA ASP A 107 -6.83 14.27 21.11
C ASP A 107 -6.77 14.80 19.67
N ALA A 108 -5.55 15.06 19.16
CA ALA A 108 -5.34 15.55 17.82
C ALA A 108 -5.75 14.51 16.76
N ALA A 109 -5.38 13.24 16.92
CA ALA A 109 -5.76 12.17 16.01
C ALA A 109 -7.29 11.96 15.98
N ALA A 110 -7.93 11.91 17.16
CA ALA A 110 -9.37 11.80 17.33
C ALA A 110 -10.11 12.97 16.68
N ASN A 111 -9.59 14.20 16.84
CA ASN A 111 -10.15 15.38 16.19
C ASN A 111 -10.13 15.26 14.66
N VAL A 112 -9.06 14.71 14.06
CA VAL A 112 -9.02 14.43 12.62
C VAL A 112 -10.11 13.44 12.22
N LEU A 113 -10.15 12.27 12.87
CA LEU A 113 -11.10 11.20 12.50
C LEU A 113 -12.56 11.63 12.71
N LYS A 114 -12.85 12.29 13.82
CA LYS A 114 -14.18 12.85 14.11
C LYS A 114 -14.59 13.88 13.07
N ALA A 115 -13.72 14.86 12.79
CA ALA A 115 -14.07 15.97 11.90
C ALA A 115 -14.37 15.49 10.47
N TRP A 116 -13.63 14.49 9.98
CA TRP A 116 -13.97 13.81 8.72
C TRP A 116 -15.26 12.99 8.83
N GLY A 117 -15.41 12.21 9.90
CA GLY A 117 -16.60 11.42 10.18
C GLY A 117 -17.92 12.21 10.20
N GLU A 118 -17.86 13.47 10.62
CA GLU A 118 -19.03 14.38 10.67
C GLU A 118 -19.26 15.17 9.37
N THR A 119 -18.28 15.21 8.46
CA THR A 119 -18.29 16.14 7.32
C THR A 119 -18.38 15.44 5.96
N LEU A 120 -17.59 14.39 5.74
CA LEU A 120 -17.45 13.79 4.41
C LEU A 120 -18.68 12.97 4.05
N THR A 121 -19.27 13.31 2.91
CA THR A 121 -20.46 12.62 2.38
C THR A 121 -20.22 12.01 1.01
N THR A 122 -19.12 12.35 0.33
CA THR A 122 -18.92 11.98 -1.07
C THR A 122 -17.44 11.86 -1.44
N LEU A 123 -17.07 10.75 -2.06
CA LEU A 123 -15.89 10.63 -2.91
C LEU A 123 -16.39 10.64 -4.37
N GLY A 124 -15.78 11.45 -5.23
CA GLY A 124 -16.23 11.63 -6.61
C GLY A 124 -15.09 11.95 -7.58
N GLY A 125 -15.47 12.32 -8.80
CA GLY A 125 -14.55 12.59 -9.90
C GLY A 125 -14.65 11.52 -10.98
N THR A 126 -13.51 11.08 -11.54
CA THR A 126 -13.45 9.96 -12.49
C THR A 126 -13.42 8.62 -11.75
N ASP A 127 -13.21 7.51 -12.47
CA ASP A 127 -12.93 6.21 -11.84
C ASP A 127 -11.77 6.29 -10.82
N ASP A 128 -10.85 7.25 -10.96
CA ASP A 128 -9.78 7.49 -9.98
C ASP A 128 -10.29 7.69 -8.54
N ALA A 129 -11.55 8.06 -8.33
CA ALA A 129 -12.16 8.14 -7.00
C ALA A 129 -12.07 6.82 -6.21
N TYR A 130 -12.05 5.66 -6.90
CA TYR A 130 -11.87 4.34 -6.29
C TYR A 130 -10.46 4.12 -5.74
N LEU A 131 -9.44 4.82 -6.28
CA LEU A 131 -8.11 4.83 -5.68
C LEU A 131 -8.12 5.54 -4.32
N THR A 132 -8.87 6.66 -4.22
CA THR A 132 -9.04 7.35 -2.94
C THR A 132 -9.83 6.50 -1.95
N ALA A 133 -10.90 5.83 -2.41
CA ALA A 133 -11.66 4.91 -1.56
C ALA A 133 -10.80 3.75 -1.04
N GLY A 134 -9.91 3.19 -1.86
CA GLY A 134 -9.01 2.11 -1.46
C GLY A 134 -7.85 2.56 -0.56
N PHE A 135 -7.07 3.54 -1.01
CA PHE A 135 -5.86 3.96 -0.29
C PHE A 135 -6.21 4.71 1.00
N GLN A 136 -6.95 5.81 0.94
CA GLN A 136 -7.28 6.55 2.17
C GLN A 136 -8.27 5.77 3.07
N GLY A 137 -9.06 4.84 2.51
CA GLY A 137 -9.95 3.99 3.29
C GLY A 137 -9.21 3.09 4.27
N HIS A 138 -8.18 2.37 3.82
CA HIS A 138 -7.38 1.53 4.73
C HIS A 138 -6.55 2.36 5.71
N GLU A 139 -6.01 3.51 5.28
CA GLU A 139 -5.23 4.41 6.15
C GLU A 139 -6.06 4.93 7.32
N PHE A 140 -7.26 5.46 7.04
CA PHE A 140 -8.16 5.93 8.08
C PHE A 140 -8.62 4.82 9.00
N ALA A 141 -8.98 3.64 8.47
CA ALA A 141 -9.37 2.50 9.30
C ALA A 141 -8.25 2.07 10.25
N ASN A 142 -7.00 2.05 9.78
CA ASN A 142 -5.83 1.77 10.63
C ASN A 142 -5.62 2.84 11.72
N ALA A 143 -5.83 4.12 11.41
CA ALA A 143 -5.76 5.19 12.40
C ALA A 143 -6.87 5.08 13.46
N GLY A 144 -8.11 4.81 13.05
CA GLY A 144 -9.24 4.61 13.96
C GLY A 144 -9.10 3.38 14.82
N GLU A 145 -8.52 2.31 14.28
CA GLU A 145 -8.21 1.10 15.02
C GLU A 145 -7.19 1.35 16.14
N LEU A 146 -6.15 2.13 15.87
CA LEU A 146 -5.17 2.53 16.91
C LEU A 146 -5.82 3.34 18.04
N LEU A 147 -6.89 4.09 17.78
CA LEU A 147 -7.61 4.89 18.78
C LEU A 147 -8.80 4.17 19.42
N ARG A 148 -9.05 2.90 19.11
CA ARG A 148 -10.24 2.17 19.57
C ARG A 148 -10.39 2.12 21.09
N ASP A 149 -9.29 2.19 21.83
CA ASP A 149 -9.24 2.19 23.29
C ASP A 149 -9.05 3.59 23.90
N TYR A 150 -9.07 4.65 23.08
CA TYR A 150 -9.03 6.03 23.55
C TYR A 150 -10.42 6.53 23.93
N GLU A 151 -10.76 6.44 25.21
CA GLU A 151 -12.11 6.69 25.74
C GLU A 151 -12.76 8.00 25.24
N PRO A 152 -12.07 9.16 25.17
CA PRO A 152 -12.70 10.39 24.63
C PRO A 152 -13.18 10.26 23.18
N PHE A 153 -12.42 9.59 22.31
CA PHE A 153 -12.83 9.35 20.92
C PHE A 153 -13.96 8.34 20.82
N VAL A 154 -13.93 7.28 21.64
CA VAL A 154 -14.98 6.26 21.71
C VAL A 154 -16.31 6.89 22.10
N GLN A 155 -16.31 7.80 23.08
CA GLN A 155 -17.51 8.50 23.53
C GLN A 155 -18.02 9.55 22.54
N ASP A 156 -17.11 10.24 21.83
CA ASP A 156 -17.44 11.40 21.01
C ASP A 156 -16.62 11.43 19.71
N GLY A 157 -17.00 10.57 18.75
CA GLY A 157 -16.47 10.60 17.39
C GLY A 157 -16.40 9.24 16.71
N PHE A 158 -16.17 8.17 17.47
CA PHE A 158 -15.93 6.86 16.89
C PHE A 158 -17.12 6.31 16.09
N ASP A 159 -18.35 6.51 16.56
CA ASP A 159 -19.55 6.08 15.82
C ASP A 159 -19.78 6.90 14.54
N ALA A 160 -19.56 8.22 14.57
CA ALA A 160 -19.62 9.06 13.37
C ALA A 160 -18.55 8.65 12.35
N PHE A 161 -17.34 8.39 12.82
CA PHE A 161 -16.24 7.91 11.99
C PHE A 161 -16.54 6.54 11.36
N LYS A 162 -16.97 5.53 12.13
CA LYS A 162 -17.42 4.23 11.58
C LYS A 162 -18.55 4.38 10.58
N SER A 163 -19.49 5.31 10.84
CA SER A 163 -20.57 5.61 9.90
C SER A 163 -19.99 6.09 8.56
N MET A 164 -19.09 7.07 8.55
CA MET A 164 -18.43 7.53 7.32
C MET A 164 -17.71 6.39 6.60
N MET A 165 -16.95 5.56 7.32
CA MET A 165 -16.25 4.42 6.72
C MET A 165 -17.22 3.43 6.04
N THR A 166 -18.39 3.19 6.64
CA THR A 166 -19.37 2.23 6.12
C THR A 166 -20.34 2.80 5.09
N THR A 167 -20.56 4.13 5.06
CA THR A 167 -21.51 4.76 4.14
C THR A 167 -20.86 5.48 2.97
N VAL A 168 -19.57 5.83 3.07
CA VAL A 168 -18.84 6.54 2.01
C VAL A 168 -17.78 5.65 1.36
N PHE A 169 -16.89 5.04 2.15
CA PHE A 169 -15.76 4.27 1.61
C PHE A 169 -16.19 2.85 1.20
N LEU A 170 -16.80 2.11 2.14
CA LEU A 170 -17.14 0.71 1.94
C LEU A 170 -18.02 0.45 0.69
N PRO A 171 -19.07 1.23 0.40
CA PRO A 171 -19.89 0.98 -0.78
C PRO A 171 -19.07 1.10 -2.07
N MET A 172 -18.17 2.07 -2.17
CA MET A 172 -17.29 2.18 -3.33
C MET A 172 -16.30 1.02 -3.43
N ASN A 173 -15.72 0.60 -2.30
CA ASN A 173 -14.82 -0.56 -2.31
C ASN A 173 -15.56 -1.82 -2.79
N LEU A 174 -16.79 -2.05 -2.31
CA LEU A 174 -17.60 -3.19 -2.71
C LEU A 174 -18.10 -3.09 -4.14
N ASP A 175 -18.49 -1.91 -4.62
CA ASP A 175 -18.92 -1.73 -6.01
C ASP A 175 -17.79 -2.09 -6.98
N PHE A 176 -16.56 -1.65 -6.68
CA PHE A 176 -15.36 -1.96 -7.46
C PHE A 176 -15.03 -3.46 -7.41
N LEU A 177 -14.98 -4.06 -6.21
CA LEU A 177 -14.64 -5.48 -6.07
C LEU A 177 -15.75 -6.42 -6.60
N ASN A 178 -17.01 -5.98 -6.64
CA ASN A 178 -18.10 -6.75 -7.26
C ASN A 178 -18.29 -6.44 -8.75
N HIS A 179 -17.41 -5.61 -9.33
CA HIS A 179 -17.41 -5.28 -10.76
C HIS A 179 -18.75 -4.75 -11.27
N VAL A 180 -19.45 -3.94 -10.47
CA VAL A 180 -20.79 -3.42 -10.82
C VAL A 180 -20.73 -2.10 -11.61
N LEU A 181 -19.53 -1.57 -11.84
CA LEU A 181 -19.33 -0.31 -12.55
C LEU A 181 -19.34 -0.52 -14.06
N GLY A 182 -19.87 0.46 -14.79
CA GLY A 182 -19.87 0.42 -16.27
C GLY A 182 -18.46 0.43 -16.87
N SER A 183 -17.50 1.06 -16.21
CA SER A 183 -16.08 1.04 -16.59
C SER A 183 -15.46 -0.36 -16.48
N GLU A 184 -16.06 -1.26 -15.69
CA GLU A 184 -15.64 -2.66 -15.46
C GLU A 184 -16.33 -3.68 -16.38
N HIS A 185 -16.82 -3.25 -17.54
CA HIS A 185 -17.30 -4.15 -18.60
C HIS A 185 -16.28 -5.24 -19.01
N ASN A 186 -15.00 -5.04 -18.66
CA ASN A 186 -13.98 -6.08 -18.56
C ASN A 186 -13.47 -6.10 -17.11
N VAL A 187 -13.68 -7.21 -16.41
CA VAL A 187 -13.29 -7.42 -15.00
C VAL A 187 -11.79 -7.23 -14.75
N LYS A 188 -10.93 -7.45 -15.76
CA LYS A 188 -9.48 -7.26 -15.65
C LYS A 188 -8.99 -5.91 -16.18
N HIS A 189 -9.90 -4.99 -16.50
CA HIS A 189 -9.56 -3.66 -17.04
C HIS A 189 -8.57 -2.93 -16.14
N PHE A 190 -8.94 -2.70 -14.88
CA PHE A 190 -8.11 -1.89 -13.98
C PHE A 190 -6.88 -2.65 -13.54
N PHE A 191 -5.78 -1.92 -13.33
CA PHE A 191 -4.52 -2.53 -12.89
C PHE A 191 -4.61 -3.01 -11.44
N ALA A 192 -3.75 -3.97 -11.07
CA ALA A 192 -3.80 -4.65 -9.77
C ALA A 192 -3.83 -3.68 -8.59
N ASN A 193 -3.06 -2.59 -8.61
CA ASN A 193 -3.02 -1.64 -7.49
C ASN A 193 -4.40 -1.06 -7.12
N TRP A 194 -5.31 -0.93 -8.08
CA TRP A 194 -6.65 -0.39 -7.86
C TRP A 194 -7.46 -1.31 -6.97
N GLU A 195 -7.56 -2.59 -7.35
CA GLU A 195 -8.32 -3.56 -6.59
C GLU A 195 -7.61 -3.94 -5.29
N LEU A 196 -6.28 -4.02 -5.27
CA LEU A 196 -5.51 -4.27 -4.05
C LEU A 196 -5.75 -3.18 -2.99
N GLY A 197 -5.82 -1.91 -3.40
CA GLY A 197 -6.18 -0.81 -2.49
C GLY A 197 -7.61 -0.96 -1.95
N ASN A 198 -8.59 -1.24 -2.81
CA ASN A 198 -9.98 -1.44 -2.41
C ASN A 198 -10.15 -2.67 -1.50
N LEU A 199 -9.39 -3.73 -1.74
CA LEU A 199 -9.35 -4.93 -0.91
C LEU A 199 -8.73 -4.64 0.46
N ALA A 200 -7.60 -3.93 0.51
CA ALA A 200 -6.97 -3.50 1.77
C ALA A 200 -7.94 -2.67 2.63
N SER A 201 -8.66 -1.72 2.00
CA SER A 201 -9.70 -0.91 2.67
C SER A 201 -10.84 -1.77 3.19
N THR A 202 -11.34 -2.70 2.37
CA THR A 202 -12.43 -3.61 2.75
C THR A 202 -12.06 -4.45 3.98
N MET A 203 -10.86 -5.02 4.00
CA MET A 203 -10.34 -5.75 5.16
C MET A 203 -10.21 -4.86 6.40
N ALA A 204 -9.70 -3.64 6.21
CA ALA A 204 -9.50 -2.70 7.32
C ALA A 204 -10.82 -2.25 7.94
N ILE A 205 -11.83 -1.95 7.10
CA ILE A 205 -13.18 -1.59 7.54
C ILE A 205 -13.89 -2.76 8.21
N ALA A 206 -13.67 -4.00 7.74
CA ALA A 206 -14.23 -5.20 8.37
C ALA A 206 -13.78 -5.33 9.83
N VAL A 207 -12.48 -5.19 10.11
CA VAL A 207 -11.96 -5.19 11.49
C VAL A 207 -12.46 -3.95 12.24
N LEU A 208 -12.41 -2.76 11.63
CA LEU A 208 -12.85 -1.51 12.27
C LEU A 208 -14.31 -1.62 12.80
N THR A 209 -15.16 -2.35 12.08
CA THR A 209 -16.59 -2.45 12.35
C THR A 209 -17.04 -3.79 12.93
N ASP A 210 -16.09 -4.66 13.30
CA ASP A 210 -16.37 -6.00 13.83
C ASP A 210 -17.26 -6.85 12.89
N ASN A 211 -17.08 -6.70 11.57
CA ASN A 211 -17.90 -7.32 10.54
C ASN A 211 -17.23 -8.55 9.91
N SER A 212 -17.49 -9.72 10.47
CA SER A 212 -16.93 -11.00 10.00
C SER A 212 -17.37 -11.37 8.58
N THR A 213 -18.60 -11.05 8.18
CA THR A 213 -19.09 -11.33 6.82
C THR A 213 -18.30 -10.56 5.77
N LEU A 214 -17.97 -9.30 6.07
CA LEU A 214 -17.17 -8.47 5.19
C LEU A 214 -15.71 -8.97 5.11
N TRP A 215 -15.18 -9.43 6.25
CA TRP A 215 -13.86 -10.06 6.30
C TRP A 215 -13.80 -11.32 5.44
N ASP A 216 -14.79 -12.21 5.57
CA ASP A 216 -14.87 -13.44 4.78
C ASP A 216 -14.94 -13.14 3.29
N PHE A 217 -15.73 -12.12 2.89
CA PHE A 217 -15.76 -11.64 1.50
C PHE A 217 -14.37 -11.19 1.02
N ALA A 218 -13.67 -10.37 1.80
CA ALA A 218 -12.36 -9.85 1.41
C ALA A 218 -11.30 -10.96 1.30
N VAL A 219 -11.25 -11.88 2.27
CA VAL A 219 -10.33 -13.03 2.24
C VAL A 219 -10.64 -13.95 1.06
N ASP A 220 -11.91 -14.21 0.78
CA ASP A 220 -12.30 -14.99 -0.40
C ASP A 220 -11.93 -14.28 -1.71
N TYR A 221 -12.15 -12.97 -1.81
CA TYR A 221 -11.77 -12.18 -2.97
C TYR A 221 -10.27 -12.22 -3.24
N PHE A 222 -9.44 -12.06 -2.21
CA PHE A 222 -7.98 -12.20 -2.35
C PHE A 222 -7.59 -13.56 -2.95
N LYS A 223 -8.25 -14.63 -2.51
CA LYS A 223 -7.91 -16.02 -2.87
C LYS A 223 -8.48 -16.44 -4.22
N ASN A 224 -9.71 -16.01 -4.52
CA ASN A 224 -10.59 -16.57 -5.54
C ASN A 224 -11.31 -15.52 -6.41
N GLY A 225 -11.08 -14.22 -6.19
CA GLY A 225 -11.72 -13.14 -6.94
C GLY A 225 -11.40 -13.18 -8.43
N GLU A 226 -12.29 -12.61 -9.24
CA GLU A 226 -12.18 -12.62 -10.71
C GLU A 226 -11.25 -11.51 -11.23
N GLY A 227 -11.16 -10.39 -10.50
CA GLY A 227 -10.37 -9.20 -10.83
C GLY A 227 -8.88 -9.28 -10.47
N ASN A 228 -8.15 -8.21 -10.76
CA ASN A 228 -6.69 -8.13 -10.58
C ASN A 228 -6.22 -7.96 -9.12
N GLY A 229 -7.12 -7.81 -8.14
CA GLY A 229 -6.85 -7.84 -6.70
C GLY A 229 -6.80 -9.25 -6.12
N CYS A 230 -7.29 -10.24 -6.86
CA CYS A 230 -7.04 -11.66 -6.57
C CYS A 230 -5.56 -11.98 -6.80
N ILE A 231 -4.93 -12.70 -5.88
CA ILE A 231 -3.47 -12.91 -5.88
C ILE A 231 -2.95 -13.62 -7.14
N ASN A 232 -3.75 -14.50 -7.73
CA ASN A 232 -3.40 -15.20 -8.97
C ASN A 232 -3.45 -14.29 -10.21
N ASN A 233 -4.15 -13.17 -10.13
CA ASN A 233 -4.21 -12.16 -11.18
C ASN A 233 -3.24 -11.01 -10.91
N ALA A 234 -2.97 -10.67 -9.65
CA ALA A 234 -1.95 -9.70 -9.25
C ALA A 234 -0.51 -10.20 -9.53
N VAL A 235 -0.28 -11.51 -9.38
CA VAL A 235 0.98 -12.19 -9.72
C VAL A 235 0.69 -13.27 -10.77
N THR A 236 0.82 -12.88 -12.04
CA THR A 236 0.19 -13.56 -13.18
C THR A 236 0.89 -14.85 -13.60
N ASN A 237 2.22 -14.85 -13.59
CA ASN A 237 3.03 -15.94 -14.14
C ASN A 237 4.16 -16.28 -13.17
N ILE A 238 4.56 -17.55 -13.13
CA ILE A 238 5.74 -17.99 -12.40
C ILE A 238 6.86 -18.26 -13.39
N VAL A 239 7.93 -17.49 -13.26
CA VAL A 239 9.17 -17.63 -14.04
C VAL A 239 10.29 -18.15 -13.15
N ILE A 240 11.46 -18.39 -13.73
CA ILE A 240 12.62 -18.91 -13.00
C ILE A 240 13.68 -17.81 -12.90
N ASP A 241 14.23 -17.63 -11.71
CA ASP A 241 15.43 -16.83 -11.51
C ASP A 241 16.60 -17.50 -12.25
N PRO A 242 17.19 -16.84 -13.27
CA PRO A 242 18.26 -17.45 -14.05
C PRO A 242 19.54 -17.68 -13.22
N ASP A 243 19.72 -16.96 -12.11
CA ASP A 243 20.93 -17.06 -11.28
C ASP A 243 20.82 -18.14 -10.20
N THR A 244 19.63 -18.29 -9.61
CA THR A 244 19.41 -19.18 -8.45
C THR A 244 18.58 -20.43 -8.78
N GLY A 245 17.82 -20.41 -9.87
CA GLY A 245 16.84 -21.44 -10.20
C GLY A 245 15.55 -21.40 -9.36
N ALA A 246 15.40 -20.40 -8.49
CA ALA A 246 14.21 -20.23 -7.67
C ALA A 246 13.01 -19.73 -8.50
N SER A 247 11.80 -20.01 -8.04
CA SER A 247 10.58 -19.46 -8.65
C SER A 247 10.41 -17.98 -8.32
N LEU A 248 10.13 -17.18 -9.35
CA LEU A 248 9.79 -15.76 -9.25
C LEU A 248 8.40 -15.53 -9.82
N GLY A 249 7.67 -14.56 -9.28
CA GLY A 249 6.30 -14.23 -9.70
C GLY A 249 6.24 -12.92 -10.49
N GLN A 250 5.86 -12.98 -11.76
CA GLN A 250 5.66 -11.77 -12.56
C GLN A 250 4.47 -10.96 -12.01
N GLY A 251 4.74 -9.73 -11.58
CA GLY A 251 3.69 -8.78 -11.18
C GLY A 251 2.89 -8.28 -12.38
N GLN A 252 1.59 -8.14 -12.20
CA GLN A 252 0.65 -7.73 -13.26
C GLN A 252 1.03 -6.39 -13.91
N GLU A 253 1.53 -5.44 -13.11
CA GLU A 253 1.91 -4.11 -13.58
C GLU A 253 3.35 -4.00 -14.09
N SER A 254 4.14 -5.06 -14.04
CA SER A 254 5.58 -4.98 -14.38
C SER A 254 5.84 -4.54 -15.82
N GLY A 255 4.91 -4.80 -16.74
CA GLY A 255 4.96 -4.32 -18.14
C GLY A 255 4.60 -2.83 -18.32
N ARG A 256 3.95 -2.20 -17.35
CA ARG A 256 3.50 -0.80 -17.39
C ARG A 256 4.63 0.15 -16.97
N ASP A 257 4.96 0.13 -15.69
CA ASP A 257 6.12 0.82 -15.11
C ASP A 257 6.38 0.31 -13.69
N GLN A 258 7.60 0.52 -13.20
CA GLN A 258 7.99 0.01 -11.89
C GLN A 258 7.47 0.87 -10.72
N GLY A 259 7.06 2.11 -10.97
CA GLY A 259 6.52 2.99 -9.92
C GLY A 259 5.15 2.54 -9.41
N HIS A 260 4.32 2.03 -10.31
CA HIS A 260 3.03 1.45 -9.94
C HIS A 260 3.15 -0.03 -9.58
N SER A 261 4.05 -0.79 -10.24
CA SER A 261 4.35 -2.14 -9.76
C SER A 261 4.89 -2.13 -8.31
N ALA A 262 5.61 -1.09 -7.89
CA ALA A 262 6.01 -0.93 -6.48
C ALA A 262 4.81 -0.79 -5.52
N LEU A 263 3.69 -0.22 -5.98
CA LEU A 263 2.49 -0.01 -5.17
C LEU A 263 1.79 -1.34 -4.89
N ASP A 264 1.81 -2.28 -5.84
CA ASP A 264 1.26 -3.62 -5.64
C ASP A 264 1.87 -4.29 -4.40
N TRP A 265 3.19 -4.23 -4.23
CA TRP A 265 3.88 -4.84 -3.09
C TRP A 265 3.64 -4.11 -1.78
N GLN A 266 3.43 -2.80 -1.83
CA GLN A 266 2.99 -2.04 -0.66
C GLN A 266 1.60 -2.49 -0.21
N MET A 267 0.64 -2.59 -1.14
CA MET A 267 -0.73 -3.04 -0.82
C MET A 267 -0.79 -4.52 -0.44
N LEU A 268 -0.02 -5.40 -1.09
CA LEU A 268 0.07 -6.81 -0.71
C LEU A 268 0.72 -7.01 0.66
N GLY A 269 1.69 -6.17 1.03
CA GLY A 269 2.23 -6.10 2.39
C GLY A 269 1.14 -5.73 3.39
N VAL A 270 0.36 -4.68 3.09
CA VAL A 270 -0.76 -4.24 3.93
C VAL A 270 -1.82 -5.34 4.11
N ILE A 271 -2.27 -5.95 3.01
CA ILE A 271 -3.25 -7.06 3.01
C ILE A 271 -2.72 -8.24 3.83
N GLY A 272 -1.48 -8.65 3.57
CA GLY A 272 -0.85 -9.77 4.26
C GLY A 272 -0.73 -9.52 5.76
N GLN A 273 -0.31 -8.32 6.18
CA GLN A 273 -0.13 -7.98 7.58
C GLN A 273 -1.46 -7.85 8.34
N GLN A 274 -2.47 -7.23 7.73
CA GLN A 274 -3.82 -7.18 8.28
C GLN A 274 -4.39 -8.59 8.47
N ALA A 275 -4.22 -9.47 7.48
CA ALA A 275 -4.65 -10.87 7.58
C ALA A 275 -3.91 -11.63 8.69
N TRP A 276 -2.59 -11.50 8.72
CA TRP A 276 -1.72 -12.20 9.66
C TRP A 276 -2.09 -11.87 11.11
N ASN A 277 -2.34 -10.58 11.39
CA ASN A 277 -2.72 -10.13 12.73
C ASN A 277 -4.12 -10.60 13.17
N GLN A 278 -4.97 -11.04 12.23
CA GLN A 278 -6.25 -11.69 12.52
C GLN A 278 -6.17 -13.22 12.50
N GLY A 279 -4.98 -13.79 12.28
CA GLY A 279 -4.75 -15.23 12.26
C GLY A 279 -4.99 -15.90 10.90
N GLU A 280 -5.08 -15.14 9.81
CA GLU A 280 -5.18 -15.65 8.44
C GLU A 280 -3.82 -15.49 7.71
N ASP A 281 -3.25 -16.61 7.25
CA ASP A 281 -1.91 -16.62 6.65
C ASP A 281 -1.93 -16.38 5.13
N LEU A 282 -2.25 -15.14 4.71
CA LEU A 282 -2.19 -14.76 3.30
C LEU A 282 -0.77 -14.63 2.74
N PHE A 283 0.23 -14.37 3.59
CA PHE A 283 1.64 -14.39 3.19
C PHE A 283 2.12 -15.80 2.81
N GLY A 284 1.61 -16.84 3.46
CA GLY A 284 1.86 -18.25 3.14
C GLY A 284 1.02 -18.79 1.99
N TYR A 285 -0.05 -18.10 1.61
CA TYR A 285 -1.02 -18.60 0.64
C TYR A 285 -0.41 -18.81 -0.75
N ASN A 286 -0.82 -19.90 -1.41
CA ASN A 286 -0.45 -20.25 -2.78
C ASN A 286 1.08 -20.27 -3.01
N ASP A 287 1.77 -21.06 -2.18
CA ASP A 287 3.24 -21.20 -2.16
C ASP A 287 3.97 -19.85 -1.95
N SER A 288 3.44 -19.04 -1.02
CA SER A 288 3.91 -17.68 -0.75
C SER A 288 3.97 -16.82 -2.00
N ARG A 289 2.85 -16.75 -2.73
CA ARG A 289 2.76 -16.00 -4.00
C ARG A 289 3.18 -14.53 -3.87
N ILE A 290 2.88 -13.90 -2.73
CA ILE A 290 3.35 -12.54 -2.42
C ILE A 290 4.89 -12.49 -2.40
N LEU A 291 5.56 -13.46 -1.76
CA LEU A 291 7.03 -13.52 -1.73
C LEU A 291 7.62 -13.74 -3.12
N GLN A 292 7.08 -14.69 -3.89
CA GLN A 292 7.53 -14.95 -5.26
C GLN A 292 7.49 -13.67 -6.10
N GLY A 293 6.41 -12.89 -5.96
CA GLY A 293 6.24 -11.60 -6.59
C GLY A 293 7.20 -10.52 -6.09
N ALA A 294 7.37 -10.40 -4.77
CA ALA A 294 8.31 -9.47 -4.17
C ALA A 294 9.76 -9.75 -4.63
N GLU A 295 10.18 -11.02 -4.68
CA GLU A 295 11.50 -11.43 -5.18
C GLU A 295 11.68 -11.04 -6.65
N TYR A 296 10.67 -11.25 -7.50
CA TYR A 296 10.70 -10.86 -8.91
C TYR A 296 10.93 -9.35 -9.08
N PHE A 297 10.10 -8.55 -8.40
CA PHE A 297 10.18 -7.09 -8.47
C PHE A 297 11.51 -6.59 -7.92
N ALA A 298 11.94 -7.13 -6.77
CA ALA A 298 13.18 -6.76 -6.13
C ALA A 298 14.38 -7.01 -7.05
N ARG A 299 14.46 -8.22 -7.60
CA ARG A 299 15.52 -8.62 -8.52
C ARG A 299 15.59 -7.69 -9.73
N TYR A 300 14.46 -7.43 -10.38
CA TYR A 300 14.43 -6.54 -11.54
C TYR A 300 14.86 -5.12 -11.20
N ASN A 301 14.33 -4.56 -10.10
CA ASN A 301 14.57 -3.18 -9.70
C ASN A 301 15.96 -2.96 -9.07
N LEU A 302 16.69 -4.01 -8.71
CA LEU A 302 18.12 -3.98 -8.37
C LEU A 302 19.03 -4.00 -9.61
N GLY A 303 18.46 -4.04 -10.81
CA GLY A 303 19.21 -3.97 -12.07
C GLY A 303 19.49 -5.33 -12.72
N HIS A 304 18.95 -6.42 -12.19
CA HIS A 304 19.07 -7.76 -12.79
C HIS A 304 17.93 -8.03 -13.79
N ASP A 305 18.16 -8.90 -14.77
CA ASP A 305 17.17 -9.20 -15.83
C ASP A 305 16.30 -10.40 -15.48
N VAL A 306 14.98 -10.22 -15.44
CA VAL A 306 14.01 -11.29 -15.21
C VAL A 306 13.34 -11.68 -16.52
N ASP A 307 12.95 -12.95 -16.64
CA ASP A 307 12.08 -13.38 -17.73
C ASP A 307 10.72 -12.70 -17.61
N PHE A 308 10.16 -12.26 -18.75
CA PHE A 308 8.85 -11.64 -18.81
C PHE A 308 7.98 -12.40 -19.82
N GLU A 309 6.85 -12.91 -19.34
CA GLU A 309 5.81 -13.48 -20.18
C GLU A 309 4.88 -12.37 -20.66
N ALA A 310 4.70 -12.26 -21.97
CA ALA A 310 3.81 -11.25 -22.56
C ALA A 310 2.42 -11.31 -21.92
N TYR A 311 1.93 -10.17 -21.49
CA TYR A 311 0.73 -10.07 -20.65
C TYR A 311 -0.25 -9.04 -21.22
N THR A 312 -1.55 -9.34 -21.10
CA THR A 312 -2.62 -8.41 -21.43
C THR A 312 -3.67 -8.41 -20.32
N ASN A 313 -4.11 -7.22 -19.90
CA ASN A 313 -5.23 -7.05 -18.97
C ASN A 313 -6.59 -6.98 -19.72
N GLY A 314 -6.58 -7.30 -21.02
CA GLY A 314 -7.73 -7.23 -21.91
C GLY A 314 -7.97 -5.86 -22.55
N ILE A 315 -7.21 -4.83 -22.17
CA ILE A 315 -7.25 -3.49 -22.79
C ILE A 315 -5.88 -3.04 -23.30
N VAL A 316 -4.84 -3.29 -22.51
CA VAL A 316 -3.46 -2.96 -22.82
C VAL A 316 -2.64 -4.25 -22.83
N SER A 317 -1.66 -4.33 -23.72
CA SER A 317 -0.74 -5.45 -23.85
C SER A 317 0.70 -4.99 -23.66
N PHE A 318 1.49 -5.82 -23.00
CA PHE A 318 2.91 -5.61 -22.79
C PHE A 318 3.66 -6.87 -23.24
N ASP A 319 4.61 -6.69 -24.16
CA ASP A 319 5.44 -7.78 -24.67
C ASP A 319 6.79 -7.89 -23.93
N ILE A 320 7.15 -6.85 -23.16
CA ILE A 320 8.38 -6.76 -22.39
C ILE A 320 8.11 -6.10 -21.04
N ILE A 321 8.95 -6.41 -20.05
CA ILE A 321 8.99 -5.68 -18.79
C ILE A 321 9.41 -4.23 -19.02
N SER A 322 8.76 -3.29 -18.32
CA SER A 322 9.04 -1.86 -18.47
C SER A 322 10.23 -1.41 -17.66
N ASN A 323 11.19 -0.76 -18.32
CA ASN A 323 12.32 -0.11 -17.66
C ASN A 323 11.96 1.30 -17.12
N VAL A 324 10.72 1.76 -17.30
CA VAL A 324 10.26 3.05 -16.77
C VAL A 324 10.23 2.98 -15.25
N SER A 325 10.87 3.97 -14.61
CA SER A 325 11.02 4.06 -13.15
C SER A 325 11.74 2.87 -12.51
N ARG A 326 12.58 2.12 -13.25
CA ARG A 326 13.34 1.00 -12.67
C ARG A 326 14.20 1.46 -11.48
N GLY A 327 14.08 0.75 -10.36
CA GLY A 327 14.59 1.16 -9.06
C GLY A 327 13.56 1.90 -8.20
N ALA A 328 12.30 2.04 -8.65
CA ALA A 328 11.25 2.70 -7.88
C ALA A 328 11.04 2.02 -6.53
N ASN A 329 11.11 2.79 -5.46
CA ASN A 329 10.93 2.30 -4.11
C ASN A 329 9.64 2.86 -3.48
N ARG A 330 8.98 2.02 -2.68
CA ARG A 330 7.89 2.41 -1.78
C ARG A 330 8.10 1.71 -0.43
N PRO A 331 7.64 2.29 0.70
CA PRO A 331 7.64 1.64 2.00
C PRO A 331 6.89 0.30 1.97
N THR A 332 7.43 -0.75 2.60
CA THR A 332 6.86 -2.10 2.84
C THR A 332 7.98 -3.14 3.04
N TRP A 333 9.22 -2.82 2.66
CA TRP A 333 10.28 -3.83 2.58
C TRP A 333 10.78 -4.29 3.95
N GLU A 334 10.71 -3.44 4.98
CA GLU A 334 10.94 -3.88 6.37
C GLU A 334 9.90 -4.91 6.79
N LEU A 335 8.63 -4.68 6.44
CA LEU A 335 7.53 -5.61 6.71
C LEU A 335 7.75 -6.95 6.00
N LEU A 336 7.98 -6.93 4.69
CA LEU A 336 8.16 -8.15 3.90
C LEU A 336 9.38 -8.95 4.37
N TYR A 337 10.51 -8.28 4.62
CA TYR A 337 11.70 -8.92 5.17
C TYR A 337 11.44 -9.53 6.55
N SER A 338 10.87 -8.74 7.47
CA SER A 338 10.60 -9.19 8.83
C SER A 338 9.65 -10.39 8.85
N HIS A 339 8.63 -10.38 7.98
CA HIS A 339 7.70 -11.49 7.87
C HIS A 339 8.37 -12.74 7.27
N TYR A 340 8.96 -12.65 6.08
CA TYR A 340 9.43 -13.84 5.38
C TYR A 340 10.76 -14.38 5.89
N VAL A 341 11.74 -13.49 6.13
CA VAL A 341 13.09 -13.91 6.53
C VAL A 341 13.16 -14.14 8.02
N GLN A 342 12.61 -13.24 8.84
CA GLN A 342 12.81 -13.33 10.28
C GLN A 342 11.74 -14.19 10.99
N ILE A 343 10.46 -14.02 10.65
CA ILE A 343 9.37 -14.78 11.28
C ILE A 343 9.25 -16.17 10.65
N LYS A 344 9.17 -16.25 9.30
CA LYS A 344 8.99 -17.52 8.60
C LYS A 344 10.28 -18.27 8.26
N GLN A 345 11.45 -17.63 8.44
CA GLN A 345 12.76 -18.23 8.16
C GLN A 345 12.89 -18.79 6.74
N LEU A 346 12.28 -18.11 5.76
CA LEU A 346 12.42 -18.43 4.35
C LEU A 346 13.65 -17.75 3.76
N ASP A 347 14.23 -18.39 2.75
CA ASP A 347 15.28 -17.78 1.94
C ASP A 347 14.63 -16.77 0.96
N ALA A 348 14.96 -15.50 1.13
CA ALA A 348 14.43 -14.39 0.33
C ALA A 348 15.57 -13.40 0.01
N PRO A 349 16.52 -13.80 -0.85
CA PRO A 349 17.74 -13.04 -1.10
C PRO A 349 17.44 -11.68 -1.75
N TRP A 350 16.47 -11.61 -2.67
CA TRP A 350 16.15 -10.37 -3.36
C TRP A 350 15.37 -9.41 -2.47
N THR A 351 14.43 -9.90 -1.66
CA THR A 351 13.72 -9.12 -0.64
C THR A 351 14.71 -8.54 0.36
N THR A 352 15.68 -9.34 0.81
CA THR A 352 16.77 -8.89 1.71
C THR A 352 17.62 -7.81 1.05
N ALA A 353 18.04 -8.02 -0.20
CA ALA A 353 18.82 -7.03 -0.94
C ALA A 353 18.02 -5.74 -1.20
N TYR A 354 16.72 -5.85 -1.45
CA TYR A 354 15.85 -4.72 -1.73
C TYR A 354 15.50 -3.93 -0.48
N LEU A 355 15.36 -4.58 0.68
CA LEU A 355 15.32 -3.89 1.97
C LEU A 355 16.56 -3.00 2.13
N ASN A 356 17.76 -3.57 1.96
CA ASN A 356 19.00 -2.79 2.08
C ASN A 356 19.07 -1.63 1.07
N TYR A 357 18.66 -1.86 -0.18
CA TYR A 357 18.56 -0.82 -1.19
C TYR A 357 17.58 0.29 -0.78
N SER A 358 16.36 -0.06 -0.38
CA SER A 358 15.32 0.91 -0.03
C SER A 358 15.72 1.72 1.21
N LEU A 359 16.25 1.09 2.26
CA LEU A 359 16.79 1.79 3.43
C LEU A 359 17.92 2.74 3.04
N ASN A 360 18.83 2.35 2.14
CA ASN A 360 19.87 3.25 1.65
C ASN A 360 19.28 4.49 0.95
N GLN A 361 18.26 4.29 0.11
CA GLN A 361 17.57 5.41 -0.55
C GLN A 361 16.84 6.33 0.44
N TYR A 362 16.33 5.79 1.56
CA TYR A 362 15.64 6.56 2.59
C TYR A 362 16.57 7.18 3.65
N GLY A 363 17.89 6.97 3.54
CA GLY A 363 18.84 7.50 4.52
C GLY A 363 18.95 6.67 5.81
N GLY A 364 18.57 5.39 5.76
CA GLY A 364 18.85 4.39 6.78
C GLY A 364 17.63 3.85 7.53
N PHE A 365 16.43 4.37 7.28
CA PHE A 365 15.19 3.90 7.90
C PHE A 365 13.99 4.19 7.00
N GLU A 366 12.96 3.35 7.05
CA GLU A 366 11.75 3.52 6.24
C GLU A 366 10.92 4.73 6.72
N PRO A 367 10.52 5.66 5.82
CA PRO A 367 9.77 6.84 6.19
C PRO A 367 8.29 6.54 6.42
N GLY A 368 7.64 7.43 7.15
CA GLY A 368 6.18 7.46 7.27
C GLY A 368 5.47 8.29 6.19
N ALA A 369 4.21 7.98 5.94
CA ALA A 369 3.32 8.80 5.13
C ALA A 369 3.27 10.26 5.63
N GLY A 370 3.22 11.21 4.70
CA GLY A 370 3.15 12.64 5.01
C GLY A 370 4.42 13.28 5.56
N VAL A 371 5.53 12.53 5.68
CA VAL A 371 6.82 13.12 6.08
C VAL A 371 7.53 13.82 4.91
N SER A 372 7.50 13.23 3.72
CA SER A 372 8.17 13.75 2.53
C SER A 372 7.40 13.38 1.26
N GLY A 373 7.50 14.22 0.24
CA GLY A 373 6.77 14.05 -1.02
C GLY A 373 5.55 14.97 -1.11
N SER A 374 5.23 15.41 -2.32
CA SER A 374 4.13 16.36 -2.60
C SER A 374 3.08 15.77 -3.55
N THR A 375 3.20 14.49 -3.88
CA THR A 375 2.33 13.77 -4.82
C THR A 375 1.67 12.60 -4.12
N SER A 376 0.64 12.02 -4.76
CA SER A 376 -0.15 10.93 -4.20
C SER A 376 0.69 9.73 -3.76
N GLY A 377 1.77 9.44 -4.49
CA GLY A 377 2.63 8.30 -4.23
C GLY A 377 3.16 8.22 -2.80
N ALA A 378 3.41 9.37 -2.17
CA ALA A 378 3.89 9.44 -0.78
C ALA A 378 2.78 9.21 0.27
N PHE A 379 1.54 9.06 -0.17
CA PHE A 379 0.33 8.91 0.64
C PHE A 379 -0.58 7.77 0.13
N ASP A 380 -0.09 6.85 -0.70
CA ASP A 380 -0.89 5.66 -1.08
C ASP A 380 -0.73 4.53 -0.04
N GLY A 381 0.13 4.69 0.97
CA GLY A 381 0.29 3.76 2.10
C GLY A 381 1.11 4.35 3.26
N LEU A 382 0.95 3.79 4.45
CA LEU A 382 1.37 4.41 5.72
C LEU A 382 2.88 4.40 6.03
N GLY A 383 3.62 3.38 5.59
CA GLY A 383 5.06 3.23 5.88
C GLY A 383 5.36 2.93 7.35
N TRP A 384 6.36 3.62 7.93
CA TRP A 384 6.85 3.44 9.30
C TRP A 384 7.49 2.07 9.61
N GLY A 385 7.91 1.31 8.60
CA GLY A 385 8.35 -0.08 8.80
C GLY A 385 9.57 -0.26 9.69
N SER A 386 10.53 0.68 9.69
CA SER A 386 11.68 0.58 10.61
C SER A 386 11.31 0.82 12.08
N LEU A 387 10.17 1.47 12.35
CA LEU A 387 9.64 1.63 13.71
C LEU A 387 8.75 0.44 14.08
N LEU A 388 7.90 0.00 13.14
CA LEU A 388 6.84 -0.96 13.40
C LEU A 388 7.26 -2.40 13.21
N TYR A 389 8.09 -2.73 12.23
CA TYR A 389 8.34 -4.11 11.81
C TYR A 389 9.78 -4.56 12.01
N HIS A 390 10.73 -3.64 12.09
CA HIS A 390 12.13 -3.98 12.37
C HIS A 390 12.25 -4.86 13.61
N ARG A 391 13.21 -5.78 13.57
CA ARG A 391 13.49 -6.79 14.60
C ARG A 391 14.98 -7.05 14.66
N ASP A 392 15.51 -7.05 15.89
CA ASP A 392 16.85 -7.54 16.15
C ASP A 392 16.85 -9.07 16.37
N ASP A 393 18.02 -9.68 16.39
CA ASP A 393 18.20 -11.12 16.67
C ASP A 393 17.48 -11.58 17.95
N ASN A 394 17.43 -10.73 18.97
CA ASN A 394 16.72 -11.02 20.22
C ASN A 394 15.19 -11.09 20.02
N ASP A 395 14.64 -10.26 19.14
CA ASP A 395 13.20 -10.19 18.87
C ASP A 395 12.72 -11.38 18.03
N THR A 396 13.57 -11.88 17.12
CA THR A 396 13.25 -13.02 16.25
C THR A 396 13.11 -14.32 17.04
N SER A 397 13.98 -14.54 18.03
CA SER A 397 13.94 -15.72 18.90
C SER A 397 12.63 -15.86 19.70
N SER A 398 12.02 -14.73 20.07
CA SER A 398 10.73 -14.70 20.78
C SER A 398 9.56 -14.99 19.83
N ALA A 399 9.60 -14.49 18.61
CA ALA A 399 8.53 -14.69 17.61
C ALA A 399 8.42 -16.15 17.14
N THR A 400 9.54 -16.85 16.96
CA THR A 400 9.56 -18.27 16.56
C THR A 400 8.91 -19.18 17.63
N SER A 401 8.96 -18.78 18.91
CA SER A 401 8.33 -19.53 20.00
C SER A 401 6.80 -19.39 20.04
N SER A 402 6.27 -18.25 19.58
CA SER A 402 4.82 -17.98 19.47
C SER A 402 4.21 -18.41 18.14
N ALA A 403 5.02 -18.56 17.08
CA ALA A 403 4.57 -18.91 15.73
C ALA A 403 4.29 -20.41 15.51
N SER A 404 4.14 -21.20 16.59
CA SER A 404 3.56 -22.55 16.49
C SER A 404 2.09 -22.40 16.10
N ALA A 405 1.82 -22.40 14.80
CA ALA A 405 0.51 -22.18 14.21
C ALA A 405 -0.57 -23.06 14.87
N PRO A 406 -1.81 -22.56 15.06
CA PRO A 406 -2.94 -23.43 15.31
C PRO A 406 -3.04 -24.40 14.13
N THR A 407 -3.06 -25.69 14.41
CA THR A 407 -3.17 -26.75 13.41
C THR A 407 -4.41 -26.50 12.53
N ALA A 408 -4.21 -26.06 11.30
CA ALA A 408 -5.28 -25.93 10.32
C ALA A 408 -5.87 -27.31 10.04
N THR A 409 -6.99 -27.65 10.67
CA THR A 409 -7.83 -28.75 10.22
C THR A 409 -8.54 -28.32 8.95
N SER A 410 -7.99 -28.71 7.80
CA SER A 410 -8.64 -28.61 6.51
C SER A 410 -9.92 -29.46 6.51
N SER A 411 -11.08 -28.85 6.72
CA SER A 411 -12.36 -29.46 6.36
C SER A 411 -12.83 -28.85 5.04
N SER A 412 -12.43 -29.48 3.93
CA SER A 412 -13.05 -29.26 2.64
C SER A 412 -14.54 -29.63 2.74
N LYS A 413 -15.43 -28.64 2.67
CA LYS A 413 -16.85 -28.89 2.42
C LYS A 413 -17.25 -28.17 1.16
N ASN A 414 -17.43 -28.96 0.09
CA ASN A 414 -18.26 -28.57 -1.03
C ASN A 414 -19.68 -28.33 -0.52
N SER A 415 -20.09 -27.07 -0.45
CA SER A 415 -21.49 -26.69 -0.34
C SER A 415 -21.82 -25.72 -1.46
N ALA A 416 -22.37 -26.26 -2.55
CA ALA A 416 -23.12 -25.48 -3.51
C ALA A 416 -24.32 -24.86 -2.78
N LEU A 417 -24.40 -23.53 -2.74
CA LEU A 417 -25.57 -22.81 -2.25
C LEU A 417 -26.46 -22.42 -3.44
N PRO A 418 -27.79 -22.59 -3.32
CA PRO A 418 -28.73 -22.26 -4.39
C PRO A 418 -28.97 -20.76 -4.47
N SER A 419 -29.09 -20.26 -5.70
CA SER A 419 -29.53 -18.92 -6.04
C SER A 419 -30.94 -18.65 -5.52
N SER A 420 -31.09 -17.73 -4.56
CA SER A 420 -32.20 -16.77 -4.39
C SER A 420 -32.25 -16.29 -2.95
N PHE A 421 -32.17 -14.96 -2.74
CA PHE A 421 -32.95 -14.16 -1.78
C PHE A 421 -32.25 -12.78 -1.65
N PHE A 422 -32.66 -11.82 -2.49
CA PHE A 422 -32.43 -10.39 -2.22
C PHE A 422 -33.75 -9.80 -1.70
N PRO A 423 -33.80 -9.15 -0.53
CA PRO A 423 -34.93 -8.28 -0.20
C PRO A 423 -34.81 -6.98 -0.99
N SER A 424 -35.92 -6.59 -1.62
CA SER A 424 -36.05 -5.40 -2.45
C SER A 424 -35.88 -4.11 -1.64
N VAL A 425 -34.92 -3.26 -2.04
CA VAL A 425 -34.87 -1.86 -1.62
C VAL A 425 -35.64 -1.03 -2.66
N ILE A 426 -36.65 -0.29 -2.19
CA ILE A 426 -37.51 0.57 -3.01
C ILE A 426 -36.72 1.83 -3.38
N TYR A 427 -36.38 1.98 -4.66
CA TYR A 427 -35.92 3.27 -5.19
C TYR A 427 -37.12 4.11 -5.66
N SER A 428 -37.29 5.29 -5.07
CA SER A 428 -38.20 6.32 -5.55
C SER A 428 -37.55 7.05 -6.73
N THR A 429 -38.08 6.85 -7.94
CA THR A 429 -37.65 7.55 -9.15
C THR A 429 -38.15 9.00 -9.17
N PHE A 430 -37.25 9.97 -9.17
CA PHE A 430 -37.56 11.32 -9.66
C PHE A 430 -37.35 11.37 -11.18
N SER A 431 -38.42 11.68 -11.90
CA SER A 431 -38.42 11.83 -13.36
C SER A 431 -38.02 13.27 -13.71
N ALA A 432 -36.93 13.45 -14.45
CA ALA A 432 -36.61 14.70 -15.12
C ALA A 432 -36.68 14.48 -16.64
N SER A 433 -37.69 15.08 -17.25
CA SER A 433 -37.80 15.21 -18.71
C SER A 433 -36.72 16.13 -19.24
N SER A 434 -36.02 15.73 -20.30
CA SER A 434 -35.46 16.67 -21.25
C SER A 434 -35.60 16.15 -22.68
N THR A 435 -35.98 17.10 -23.52
CA THR A 435 -36.42 16.99 -24.91
C THR A 435 -35.29 16.62 -25.86
N VAL A 436 -35.58 15.71 -26.79
CA VAL A 436 -34.72 15.36 -27.93
C VAL A 436 -34.68 16.52 -28.92
N ALA A 437 -33.47 16.97 -29.27
CA ALA A 437 -33.20 17.68 -30.51
C ALA A 437 -32.05 16.97 -31.23
N ALA A 438 -32.32 16.53 -32.46
CA ALA A 438 -31.36 15.90 -33.36
C ALA A 438 -30.65 16.96 -34.24
N ILE A 439 -29.63 16.48 -34.98
CA ILE A 439 -28.86 17.11 -36.09
C ILE A 439 -27.51 17.70 -35.57
N SER A 440 -26.31 17.45 -36.10
CA SER A 440 -25.81 16.77 -37.31
C SER A 440 -24.30 16.50 -37.18
N THR A 441 -23.82 15.53 -37.97
CA THR A 441 -22.43 15.22 -38.29
C THR A 441 -21.58 16.42 -38.73
N SER A 442 -20.37 16.55 -38.18
CA SER A 442 -19.23 17.15 -38.88
C SER A 442 -17.88 16.60 -38.34
N SER A 443 -16.89 16.74 -39.20
CA SER A 443 -15.64 16.00 -39.33
C SER A 443 -14.49 16.38 -38.39
N VAL A 444 -13.66 15.38 -38.09
CA VAL A 444 -12.18 15.38 -37.96
C VAL A 444 -11.51 16.75 -37.88
N VAL A 445 -10.89 17.03 -36.73
CA VAL A 445 -9.67 17.85 -36.63
C VAL A 445 -8.66 17.15 -35.72
N SER A 446 -7.51 16.87 -36.30
CA SER A 446 -6.28 16.39 -35.69
C SER A 446 -5.62 17.47 -34.82
N GLY A 447 -5.33 17.16 -33.55
CA GLY A 447 -4.43 17.91 -32.68
C GLY A 447 -3.33 16.99 -32.15
N GLY A 448 -2.07 17.32 -32.45
CA GLY A 448 -0.88 16.53 -32.12
C GLY A 448 -0.48 16.52 -30.63
N PRO A 449 0.62 15.82 -30.30
CA PRO A 449 0.91 15.36 -28.95
C PRO A 449 1.51 16.46 -28.06
N SER A 450 1.03 16.59 -26.83
CA SER A 450 1.71 17.34 -25.77
C SER A 450 2.75 16.45 -25.11
N THR A 451 4.00 16.87 -25.23
CA THR A 451 5.20 16.32 -24.60
C THR A 451 5.12 16.45 -23.07
N ALA A 452 5.11 15.33 -22.36
CA ALA A 452 5.47 15.29 -20.94
C ALA A 452 7.00 15.23 -20.84
N GLN A 453 7.60 16.33 -20.37
CA GLN A 453 9.01 16.42 -20.04
C GLN A 453 9.25 15.65 -18.73
N GLY A 454 10.20 14.70 -18.76
CA GLY A 454 10.75 14.11 -17.55
C GLY A 454 11.65 15.13 -16.86
N GLU A 455 11.34 15.47 -15.62
CA GLU A 455 12.20 16.29 -14.78
C GLU A 455 12.95 15.41 -13.79
N SER A 456 14.26 15.38 -13.97
CA SER A 456 15.26 14.84 -13.06
C SER A 456 15.41 15.76 -11.84
N TYR A 457 15.32 15.20 -10.64
CA TYR A 457 15.57 15.93 -9.39
C TYR A 457 17.08 16.18 -9.15
N PRO A 458 17.52 17.41 -8.84
CA PRO A 458 18.88 17.67 -8.43
C PRO A 458 19.09 17.34 -6.94
N ILE A 459 20.18 16.62 -6.66
CA ILE A 459 20.71 16.35 -5.33
C ILE A 459 21.26 17.67 -4.75
N ALA A 460 20.67 18.14 -3.65
CA ALA A 460 21.20 19.25 -2.87
C ALA A 460 22.24 18.72 -1.86
N THR A 461 23.52 19.04 -2.09
CA THR A 461 24.59 18.87 -1.09
C THR A 461 24.42 19.86 0.07
N PRO A 462 24.52 19.43 1.35
CA PRO A 462 24.52 20.37 2.47
C PRO A 462 25.88 21.07 2.57
N THR A 463 25.82 22.40 2.57
CA THR A 463 26.90 23.31 2.95
C THR A 463 27.21 23.17 4.45
N GLN A 464 28.48 22.89 4.77
CA GLN A 464 28.99 22.99 6.14
C GLN A 464 28.98 24.44 6.62
N SER A 465 28.28 24.70 7.73
CA SER A 465 28.47 25.90 8.54
C SER A 465 29.29 25.55 9.78
N SER A 466 30.38 26.30 9.92
CA SER A 466 31.40 26.29 10.95
C SER A 466 30.88 26.62 12.35
N ILE A 467 31.30 25.82 13.35
CA ILE A 467 31.36 26.24 14.75
C ILE A 467 32.81 26.11 15.23
N MET A 468 33.37 27.24 15.67
CA MET A 468 34.67 27.36 16.32
C MET A 468 34.68 26.62 17.66
N THR A 469 35.73 25.86 17.93
CA THR A 469 36.35 25.83 19.27
C THR A 469 37.84 25.53 19.15
N SER A 470 38.64 26.30 19.89
CA SER A 470 40.10 26.33 19.92
C SER A 470 40.70 25.16 20.70
N ILE A 471 41.95 24.77 20.39
CA ILE A 471 43.13 24.76 21.29
C ILE A 471 44.35 24.05 20.66
N ALA A 472 45.50 24.73 20.79
CA ALA A 472 46.91 24.29 20.82
C ALA A 472 47.64 23.76 19.56
N ALA A 473 48.91 24.16 19.46
CA ALA A 473 49.75 24.22 18.27
C ALA A 473 50.87 23.15 18.18
N LYS A 474 51.13 22.69 16.94
CA LYS A 474 52.42 22.44 16.21
C LYS A 474 53.52 21.50 16.79
N PRO A 475 54.57 21.10 16.00
CA PRO A 475 54.73 20.91 14.53
C PRO A 475 55.53 19.61 14.15
N THR A 476 55.59 19.05 12.92
CA THR A 476 56.45 19.40 11.74
C THR A 476 56.52 18.21 10.74
N GLY A 477 56.78 18.49 9.45
CA GLY A 477 57.37 17.57 8.44
C GLY A 477 56.44 17.27 7.24
N SER A 478 56.47 17.99 6.10
CA SER A 478 57.47 18.09 5.01
C SER A 478 57.15 17.21 3.79
N SER A 479 56.85 17.88 2.65
CA SER A 479 57.15 17.51 1.25
C SER A 479 56.42 16.28 0.65
N THR A 480 55.92 16.24 -0.60
CA THR A 480 56.36 16.87 -1.86
C THR A 480 55.22 16.78 -2.90
N ARG A 481 55.18 17.77 -3.80
CA ARG A 481 54.25 17.93 -4.93
C ARG A 481 54.93 17.42 -6.21
N VAL A 482 54.24 16.68 -7.07
CA VAL A 482 54.59 16.52 -8.49
C VAL A 482 53.33 16.63 -9.34
N SER A 483 53.46 17.37 -10.43
CA SER A 483 52.46 17.84 -11.38
C SER A 483 52.80 17.37 -12.80
N TYR A 484 51.82 16.96 -13.60
CA TYR A 484 51.84 16.91 -15.08
C TYR A 484 50.37 17.05 -15.56
N SER A 485 49.95 18.10 -16.26
CA SER A 485 50.20 18.51 -17.66
C SER A 485 49.22 17.90 -18.68
N SER A 486 48.22 18.71 -19.04
CA SER A 486 47.40 18.85 -20.28
C SER A 486 47.58 17.91 -21.50
N GLN A 487 46.43 17.33 -21.95
CA GLN A 487 45.73 17.41 -23.27
C GLN A 487 46.56 17.41 -24.59
N PRO A 488 46.09 16.76 -25.68
CA PRO A 488 45.04 17.36 -26.51
C PRO A 488 43.99 16.43 -27.17
N THR A 489 42.92 17.12 -27.58
CA THR A 489 41.77 16.79 -28.43
C THR A 489 42.13 16.32 -29.84
N ASP A 490 41.31 15.42 -30.39
CA ASP A 490 41.12 15.30 -31.85
C ASP A 490 39.63 15.10 -32.22
N GLN A 491 39.19 15.92 -33.15
CA GLN A 491 37.91 15.86 -33.88
C GLN A 491 38.03 14.87 -35.04
N VAL A 492 36.97 14.11 -35.35
CA VAL A 492 36.75 13.56 -36.68
C VAL A 492 35.30 13.76 -37.12
N HIS A 493 35.19 14.18 -38.38
CA HIS A 493 34.02 14.64 -39.11
C HIS A 493 32.94 13.59 -39.43
N ALA A 494 31.78 14.16 -39.78
CA ALA A 494 30.54 13.59 -40.26
C ALA A 494 30.63 12.69 -41.51
N HIS A 495 29.68 11.75 -41.61
CA HIS A 495 29.03 11.39 -42.87
C HIS A 495 27.53 11.14 -42.64
N GLY A 496 26.71 11.93 -43.31
CA GLY A 496 25.27 11.71 -43.41
C GLY A 496 24.92 10.68 -44.48
N CYS A 497 23.74 10.08 -44.37
CA CYS A 497 23.08 9.45 -45.50
C CYS A 497 21.57 9.73 -45.43
N HIS A 498 21.09 10.46 -46.44
CA HIS A 498 19.69 10.74 -46.70
C HIS A 498 19.05 9.61 -47.53
N ALA A 499 17.75 9.42 -47.29
CA ALA A 499 16.68 9.05 -48.23
C ALA A 499 16.57 7.60 -48.72
N ARG A 500 15.37 7.01 -48.54
CA ARG A 500 14.34 6.94 -49.60
C ARG A 500 12.95 6.52 -49.08
N ARG A 501 11.95 7.28 -49.53
CA ARG A 501 10.53 6.93 -49.63
C ARG A 501 10.30 5.97 -50.81
N TYR A 502 9.34 5.05 -50.70
CA TYR A 502 8.37 4.59 -51.73
C TYR A 502 7.28 3.79 -50.96
N TYR A 503 6.04 4.25 -50.80
CA TYR A 503 4.85 4.22 -51.67
C TYR A 503 4.17 2.86 -51.91
N HIS A 504 2.87 2.85 -51.54
CA HIS A 504 1.70 2.11 -52.03
C HIS A 504 1.53 0.59 -51.81
N GLY A 505 0.34 0.27 -51.29
CA GLY A 505 -0.27 -1.05 -51.14
C GLY A 505 -1.46 -0.94 -50.20
#